data_AF-A0A0F6MQF2-F1
#
_entry.id   AF-A0A0F6MQF2-F1
#
_cell.length_a   1.000
_cell.length_b   1.000
_cell.length_c   1.000
_cell.angle_alpha   90.00
_cell.angle_beta   90.00
_cell.angle_gamma   90.00
#
_symmetry.space_group_name_H-M   'P 1'
#
loop_
_entity.id
_entity.type
_entity.pdbx_description
1 polymer ?
#
loop_
_entity_poly.entity_id
_entity_poly.type
_entity_poly.pdbx_seq_one_letter_code
_entity_poly.pdbx_strand_id
1 'polypeptide(L)'
;MFVSPLNILNNEKITLTKVDTISENHKGNFIEINIYRLDNRFSFEYKMKIEKIIKQKTPHEKDFIFPSKHEALKAAKKEVKENCKQSRKAKHLIEDFTVINYNQLELF
;
A
#
# COMPACT_ATOMS: atom_id res chain seq x y z
N MET A 1 -7.74 27.88 -38.81
CA MET A 1 -7.25 27.88 -37.41
C MET A 1 -6.89 26.45 -37.05
N PHE A 2 -5.60 26.13 -36.97
CA PHE A 2 -5.14 24.78 -36.64
C PHE A 2 -5.13 24.63 -35.12
N VAL A 3 -5.96 23.74 -34.60
CA VAL A 3 -5.92 23.34 -33.19
C VAL A 3 -4.73 22.42 -33.04
N SER A 4 -3.72 22.86 -32.29
CA SER A 4 -2.56 22.01 -31.99
C SER A 4 -3.04 20.82 -31.13
N PRO A 5 -2.62 19.58 -31.44
CA PRO A 5 -3.03 18.43 -30.67
C PRO A 5 -2.55 18.59 -29.22
N LEU A 6 -3.46 18.38 -28.28
CA LEU A 6 -3.16 18.27 -26.85
C LEU A 6 -1.96 17.35 -26.68
N ASN A 7 -0.89 17.89 -26.12
CA ASN A 7 0.34 17.17 -25.86
C ASN A 7 0.08 16.24 -24.66
N ILE A 8 -0.39 15.01 -24.94
CA ILE A 8 -0.73 13.96 -23.94
C ILE A 8 0.50 13.54 -23.09
N LEU A 9 1.69 14.07 -23.42
CA LEU A 9 2.95 13.81 -22.72
C LEU A 9 3.26 14.80 -21.58
N ASN A 10 2.44 15.82 -21.34
CA ASN A 10 2.49 16.57 -20.07
C ASN A 10 1.82 15.75 -18.95
N ASN A 11 2.34 14.54 -18.70
CA ASN A 11 2.28 13.98 -17.36
C ASN A 11 3.18 14.88 -16.52
N GLU A 12 2.59 15.91 -15.89
CA GLU A 12 3.20 16.51 -14.72
C GLU A 12 3.58 15.33 -13.81
N LYS A 13 4.89 15.03 -13.75
CA LYS A 13 5.41 14.00 -12.85
C LYS A 13 5.19 14.55 -11.46
N ILE A 14 4.03 14.25 -10.90
CA ILE A 14 3.81 14.47 -9.49
C ILE A 14 4.87 13.66 -8.78
N THR A 15 5.76 14.40 -8.12
CA THR A 15 6.90 13.82 -7.44
C THR A 15 6.37 13.27 -6.12
N LEU A 16 5.79 12.07 -6.18
CA LEU A 16 5.35 11.33 -5.02
C LEU A 16 6.58 11.04 -4.16
N THR A 17 6.63 11.63 -2.97
CA THR A 17 7.76 11.38 -2.07
C THR A 17 7.47 10.09 -1.32
N LYS A 18 8.22 9.02 -1.61
CA LYS A 18 8.17 7.81 -0.79
C LYS A 18 8.79 8.12 0.57
N VAL A 19 8.01 7.99 1.64
CA VAL A 19 8.42 8.34 3.01
C VAL A 19 8.67 7.13 3.89
N ASP A 20 8.17 5.95 3.50
CA ASP A 20 8.38 4.72 4.26
C ASP A 20 8.21 3.48 3.37
N THR A 21 8.91 2.42 3.74
CA THR A 21 8.79 1.09 3.13
C THR A 21 8.89 0.07 4.24
N ILE A 22 7.87 -0.78 4.34
CA ILE A 22 7.88 -1.93 5.22
C ILE A 22 7.67 -3.16 4.36
N SER A 23 8.60 -4.10 4.42
CA SER A 23 8.53 -5.33 3.65
C SER A 23 8.87 -6.51 4.54
N GLU A 24 8.25 -7.64 4.24
CA GLU A 24 8.50 -8.89 4.93
C GLU A 24 8.28 -10.05 3.97
N ASN A 25 9.04 -11.12 4.17
CA ASN A 25 9.00 -12.32 3.36
C ASN A 25 9.04 -13.54 4.27
N HIS A 26 8.13 -14.48 4.04
CA HIS A 26 8.03 -15.72 4.80
C HIS A 26 7.69 -16.90 3.87
N LYS A 27 8.58 -17.89 3.80
CA LYS A 27 8.39 -19.14 3.03
C LYS A 27 7.91 -18.92 1.59
N GLY A 28 8.47 -17.92 0.89
CA GLY A 28 8.12 -17.58 -0.49
C GLY A 28 6.83 -16.75 -0.66
N ASN A 29 6.19 -16.37 0.45
CA ASN A 29 5.15 -15.36 0.51
C ASN A 29 5.80 -14.02 0.87
N PHE A 30 5.25 -12.90 0.38
CA PHE A 30 5.75 -11.59 0.75
C PHE A 30 4.64 -10.55 0.80
N ILE A 31 4.89 -9.51 1.60
CA ILE A 31 4.10 -8.29 1.64
C ILE A 31 5.09 -7.12 1.67
N GLU A 32 4.89 -6.16 0.78
CA GLU A 32 5.57 -4.87 0.78
C GLU A 32 4.51 -3.77 0.82
N ILE A 33 4.65 -2.83 1.75
CA ILE A 33 3.82 -1.63 1.87
C ILE A 33 4.75 -0.43 1.75
N ASN A 34 4.49 0.43 0.78
CA ASN A 34 5.18 1.70 0.61
C ASN A 34 4.21 2.83 1.00
N ILE A 35 4.67 3.78 1.82
CA ILE A 35 3.90 4.99 2.14
C ILE A 35 4.47 6.15 1.35
N TYR A 36 3.59 6.90 0.72
CA TYR A 36 3.92 8.10 -0.03
C TYR A 36 3.31 9.33 0.64
N ARG A 37 3.95 10.47 0.42
CA ARG A 37 3.48 11.79 0.81
C ARG A 37 3.29 12.67 -0.42
N LEU A 38 2.19 13.40 -0.42
CA LEU A 38 1.90 14.51 -1.32
C LEU A 38 1.34 15.64 -0.47
N ASP A 39 2.02 16.78 -0.45
CA ASP A 39 1.76 17.91 0.45
C ASP A 39 1.66 17.49 1.93
N ASN A 40 0.50 17.65 2.55
CA ASN A 40 0.22 17.27 3.95
C ASN A 40 -0.65 16.01 4.05
N ARG A 41 -0.73 15.23 2.97
CA ARG A 41 -1.50 13.99 2.90
C ARG A 41 -0.62 12.81 2.56
N PHE A 42 -1.09 11.63 2.95
CA PHE A 42 -0.41 10.38 2.77
C PHE A 42 -1.29 9.42 1.95
N SER A 43 -0.63 8.54 1.22
CA SER A 43 -1.24 7.39 0.56
C SER A 43 -0.33 6.18 0.65
N PHE A 44 -0.81 5.03 0.22
CA PHE A 44 -0.05 3.79 0.28
C PHE A 44 -0.12 3.00 -1.02
N GLU A 45 0.97 2.32 -1.32
CA GLU A 45 1.05 1.21 -2.26
C GLU A 45 1.22 -0.07 -1.45
N TYR A 46 0.69 -1.18 -1.94
CA TYR A 46 1.14 -2.49 -1.48
C TYR A 46 1.34 -3.44 -2.64
N LYS A 47 2.24 -4.39 -2.43
CA LYS A 47 2.42 -5.59 -3.24
C LYS A 47 2.37 -6.79 -2.31
N MET A 48 1.60 -7.80 -2.67
CA MET A 48 1.56 -9.01 -1.89
C MET A 48 1.48 -10.25 -2.78
N LYS A 49 2.15 -11.29 -2.31
CA LYS A 49 2.03 -12.66 -2.79
C LYS A 49 1.89 -13.55 -1.57
N ILE A 50 0.70 -14.07 -1.33
CA ILE A 50 0.43 -15.01 -0.24
C ILE A 50 -0.34 -16.18 -0.84
N GLU A 51 0.24 -17.37 -0.80
CA GLU A 51 -0.29 -18.56 -1.47
C GLU A 51 -0.49 -18.32 -2.98
N LYS A 52 -1.75 -18.38 -3.43
CA LYS A 52 -2.17 -18.11 -4.82
C LYS A 52 -2.66 -16.67 -5.00
N ILE A 53 -2.71 -15.87 -3.92
CA ILE A 53 -3.19 -14.49 -3.96
C ILE A 53 -2.02 -13.59 -4.34
N ILE A 54 -2.09 -12.98 -5.51
CA ILE A 54 -1.15 -11.96 -5.99
C ILE A 54 -1.95 -10.68 -6.22
N LYS A 55 -1.63 -9.63 -5.48
CA LYS A 55 -2.31 -8.33 -5.59
C LYS A 55 -1.30 -7.20 -5.46
N GLN A 56 -1.61 -6.11 -6.15
CA GLN A 56 -0.90 -4.85 -6.02
C GLN A 56 -1.91 -3.70 -6.06
N LYS A 57 -1.59 -2.64 -5.33
CA LYS A 57 -2.28 -1.35 -5.39
C LYS A 57 -1.23 -0.27 -5.48
N THR A 58 -1.40 0.65 -6.42
CA THR A 58 -0.54 1.83 -6.59
C THR A 58 -1.42 3.06 -6.40
N PRO A 59 -1.00 4.03 -5.58
CA PRO A 59 -1.81 5.20 -5.31
C PRO A 59 -1.84 6.13 -6.53
N HIS A 60 -3.02 6.65 -6.84
CA HIS A 60 -3.22 7.81 -7.69
C HIS A 60 -3.29 9.09 -6.84
N GLU A 61 -3.22 10.26 -7.46
CA GLU A 61 -3.28 11.57 -6.79
C GLU A 61 -4.46 11.71 -5.83
N LYS A 62 -5.64 11.25 -6.25
CA LYS A 62 -6.87 11.27 -5.47
C LYS A 62 -6.86 10.36 -4.24
N ASP A 63 -5.89 9.44 -4.16
CA ASP A 63 -5.76 8.48 -3.05
C ASP A 63 -4.95 9.06 -1.88
N PHE A 64 -4.42 10.28 -2.00
CA PHE A 64 -3.74 11.01 -0.92
C PHE A 64 -4.75 11.66 0.03
N ILE A 65 -5.45 10.81 0.78
CA ILE A 65 -6.53 11.23 1.68
C ILE A 65 -6.13 11.14 3.16
N PHE A 66 -5.12 10.36 3.50
CA PHE A 66 -4.78 10.10 4.90
C PHE A 66 -4.03 11.30 5.51
N PRO A 67 -4.41 11.76 6.71
CA PRO A 67 -3.77 12.88 7.38
C PRO A 67 -2.41 12.51 7.99
N SER A 68 -2.09 11.23 8.17
CA SER A 68 -0.84 10.78 8.77
C SER A 68 -0.29 9.51 8.12
N LYS A 69 1.02 9.30 8.25
CA LYS A 69 1.71 8.05 7.88
C LYS A 69 1.08 6.84 8.56
N HIS A 70 0.76 6.96 9.85
CA HIS A 70 0.16 5.89 10.65
C HIS A 70 -1.22 5.48 10.10
N GLU A 71 -2.07 6.44 9.74
CA GLU A 71 -3.39 6.14 9.16
C GLU A 71 -3.30 5.47 7.79
N ALA A 72 -2.41 5.95 6.92
CA ALA A 72 -2.15 5.31 5.63
C ALA A 72 -1.68 3.86 5.81
N LEU A 73 -0.76 3.64 6.76
CA LEU A 73 -0.25 2.31 7.08
C LEU A 73 -1.35 1.40 7.67
N LYS A 74 -2.19 1.91 8.57
CA LYS A 74 -3.32 1.18 9.14
C LYS A 74 -4.32 0.76 8.05
N ALA A 75 -4.62 1.65 7.11
CA ALA A 75 -5.49 1.37 5.97
C ALA A 75 -4.88 0.30 5.03
N ALA A 76 -3.58 0.39 4.74
CA ALA A 76 -2.87 -0.62 3.95
C ALA A 76 -2.96 -2.01 4.59
N LYS A 77 -2.66 -2.12 5.89
CA LYS A 77 -2.76 -3.37 6.64
C LYS A 77 -4.16 -3.95 6.62
N LYS A 78 -5.19 -3.10 6.79
CA LYS A 78 -6.59 -3.52 6.70
C LYS A 78 -6.89 -4.10 5.32
N GLU A 79 -6.52 -3.42 4.25
CA GLU A 79 -6.78 -3.89 2.88
C GLU A 79 -6.08 -5.22 2.57
N VAL A 80 -4.83 -5.38 3.01
CA VAL A 80 -4.08 -6.64 2.87
C VAL A 80 -4.75 -7.78 3.64
N LYS A 81 -5.24 -7.52 4.87
CA LYS A 81 -6.05 -8.49 5.64
C LYS A 81 -7.34 -8.86 4.90
N GLU A 82 -8.11 -7.89 4.41
CA GLU A 82 -9.36 -8.11 3.68
C GLU A 82 -9.15 -9.04 2.47
N ASN A 83 -8.11 -8.78 1.67
CA ASN A 83 -7.81 -9.61 0.50
C ASN A 83 -7.50 -11.07 0.87
N CYS A 84 -7.03 -11.34 2.08
CA CYS A 84 -6.70 -12.70 2.54
C CYS A 84 -7.86 -13.39 3.27
N LYS A 85 -8.94 -12.68 3.62
CA LYS A 85 -10.04 -13.22 4.46
C LYS A 85 -10.74 -14.45 3.88
N GLN A 86 -10.85 -14.53 2.56
CA GLN A 86 -11.59 -15.60 1.89
C GLN A 86 -10.82 -16.94 1.85
N SER A 87 -9.51 -16.93 2.10
CA SER A 87 -8.68 -18.13 2.12
C SER A 87 -8.21 -18.42 3.54
N ARG A 88 -8.68 -19.52 4.14
CA ARG A 88 -8.25 -19.94 5.48
C ARG A 88 -6.72 -20.11 5.57
N LYS A 89 -6.10 -20.64 4.52
CA LYS A 89 -4.65 -20.82 4.45
C LYS A 89 -3.91 -19.48 4.37
N ALA A 90 -4.38 -18.55 3.54
CA ALA A 90 -3.78 -17.21 3.45
C ALA A 90 -3.99 -16.42 4.75
N LYS A 91 -5.15 -16.58 5.41
CA LYS A 91 -5.45 -15.98 6.71
C LYS A 91 -4.50 -16.47 7.82
N HIS A 92 -4.12 -17.73 7.83
CA HIS A 92 -3.12 -18.21 8.78
C HIS A 92 -1.70 -17.73 8.43
N LEU A 93 -1.34 -17.76 7.14
CA LEU A 93 0.00 -17.31 6.74
C LEU A 93 0.22 -15.82 6.97
N ILE A 94 -0.81 -14.98 6.80
CA ILE A 94 -0.70 -13.54 7.09
C ILE A 94 -0.51 -13.26 8.60
N GLU A 95 -0.88 -14.21 9.49
CA GLU A 95 -0.58 -14.15 10.93
C GLU A 95 0.92 -14.37 11.21
N ASP A 96 1.70 -14.92 10.27
CA ASP A 96 3.16 -15.05 10.41
C ASP A 96 3.89 -13.72 10.06
N PHE A 97 3.19 -12.73 9.51
CA PHE A 97 3.77 -11.45 9.10
C PHE A 97 3.67 -10.39 10.20
N THR A 98 4.83 -10.00 10.74
CA THR A 98 5.00 -8.89 11.69
C THR A 98 4.41 -7.58 11.17
N VAL A 99 4.57 -7.28 9.87
CA VAL A 99 4.05 -6.06 9.25
C VAL A 99 2.52 -5.96 9.38
N ILE A 100 1.82 -7.10 9.44
CA ILE A 100 0.35 -7.15 9.56
C ILE A 100 -0.13 -7.23 11.02
N ASN A 101 0.74 -7.70 11.93
CA ASN A 101 0.44 -7.94 13.35
C ASN A 101 0.65 -6.75 14.28
N TYR A 102 0.93 -5.56 13.73
CA TYR A 102 1.16 -4.33 14.50
C TYR A 102 -0.11 -3.77 15.16
N ASN A 103 -0.69 -4.59 16.03
CA ASN A 103 -1.77 -4.28 16.96
C ASN A 103 -1.58 -5.06 18.28
N GLN A 104 -0.37 -5.52 18.59
CA GLN A 104 -0.07 -6.32 19.78
C GLN A 104 0.96 -5.70 20.72
N LEU A 105 1.02 -4.36 20.82
CA LEU A 105 1.44 -3.56 21.99
C LEU A 105 1.70 -2.11 21.52
N GLU A 106 0.64 -1.33 21.30
CA GLU A 106 0.65 0.08 21.74
C GLU A 106 -0.12 0.11 23.08
N LEU A 107 0.33 -0.71 24.03
CA LEU A 107 0.22 -0.36 25.44
C LEU A 107 1.55 0.29 25.77
N PHE A 108 1.48 1.41 26.50
CA PHE A 108 2.55 2.33 26.90
C PHE A 108 2.78 3.48 25.91
#